data_AF-A0A399WUW9-F1
#
_entry.id   AF-A0A399WUW9-F1
#
_cell.length_a   1.000
_cell.length_b   1.000
_cell.length_c   1.000
_cell.angle_alpha   90.00
_cell.angle_beta   90.00
_cell.angle_gamma   90.00
#
_symmetry.space_group_name_H-M   'P 1'
#
loop_
_entity.id
_entity.type
_entity.pdbx_description
1 polymer ?
#
loop_
_entity_poly.entity_id
_entity_poly.type
_entity_poly.pdbx_seq_one_letter_code
_entity_poly.pdbx_strand_id
1 'polypeptide(L)'
;MRRRALTLLPIAALVVAVGFALRPTAQTGGAEAGSSMANPGIAEGGEGHEGHGHQEPDLGTAPVTRRELREVMLRVHRDIRRAFELEGEGGGLSLPEASNEPATRAEFVLALSQIVEELRPNFIRDMPNKIVNTRKFAVSDGKVRSAMTMLAQEGFLHYWSPIFHGPANTMTPRMLGVALSQAAPQIGAHFREKDDSGEGQILQGMGQ
;
A
#
# COMPACT_ATOMS: atom_id res chain seq x y z
N MET A 1 -5.45 -33.35 19.36
CA MET A 1 -5.82 -32.05 18.76
C MET A 1 -4.76 -31.03 19.14
N ARG A 2 -3.87 -30.65 18.21
CA ARG A 2 -2.74 -29.76 18.47
C ARG A 2 -3.19 -28.31 18.30
N ARG A 3 -3.30 -27.55 19.40
CA ARG A 3 -3.45 -26.09 19.38
C ARG A 3 -2.15 -25.50 18.86
N ARG A 4 -2.14 -24.92 17.66
CA ARG A 4 -1.02 -24.13 17.15
C ARG A 4 -1.29 -22.68 17.54
N ALA A 5 -0.39 -22.12 18.34
CA ALA A 5 -0.36 -20.70 18.65
C ALA A 5 -0.12 -19.92 17.35
N LEU A 6 -1.09 -19.12 16.92
CA LEU A 6 -0.92 -18.16 15.84
C LEU A 6 -0.04 -17.01 16.36
N THR A 7 1.21 -16.99 15.93
CA THR A 7 2.13 -15.89 16.18
C THR A 7 1.71 -14.64 15.39
N LEU A 8 1.44 -13.57 16.14
CA LEU A 8 0.97 -12.21 15.79
C LEU A 8 1.89 -11.39 14.84
N LEU A 9 2.50 -11.99 13.82
CA LEU A 9 3.59 -11.37 13.05
C LEU A 9 3.42 -11.08 11.53
N PRO A 10 2.25 -11.20 10.87
CA PRO A 10 2.22 -10.97 9.41
C PRO A 10 2.08 -9.48 8.99
N ILE A 11 1.50 -8.59 9.80
CA ILE A 11 1.16 -7.23 9.35
C ILE A 11 2.39 -6.32 9.29
N ALA A 12 3.31 -6.42 10.26
CA ALA A 12 4.54 -5.63 10.25
C ALA A 12 5.50 -6.03 9.10
N ALA A 13 5.49 -7.31 8.70
CA ALA A 13 6.28 -7.80 7.57
C ALA A 13 5.79 -7.26 6.23
N LEU A 14 4.48 -7.01 6.07
CA LEU A 14 3.91 -6.42 4.85
C LEU A 14 4.41 -4.98 4.63
N VAL A 15 4.53 -4.19 5.70
CA VAL A 15 5.02 -2.80 5.64
C VAL A 15 6.53 -2.74 5.35
N VAL A 16 7.31 -3.65 5.94
CA VAL A 16 8.77 -3.73 5.72
C VAL A 16 9.12 -4.30 4.34
N ALA A 17 8.35 -5.26 3.81
CA ALA A 17 8.57 -5.84 2.49
C ALA A 17 8.28 -4.86 1.34
N VAL A 18 7.32 -3.94 1.52
CA VAL A 18 7.02 -2.89 0.52
C VAL A 18 8.09 -1.80 0.54
N GLY A 19 8.65 -1.45 1.70
CA GLY A 19 9.75 -0.48 1.82
C GLY A 19 11.06 -0.94 1.16
N PHE A 20 11.32 -2.25 1.09
CA PHE A 20 12.53 -2.81 0.46
C PHE A 20 12.41 -3.04 -1.05
N ALA A 21 11.19 -2.97 -1.61
CA ALA A 21 10.93 -3.29 -3.02
C ALA A 21 11.16 -2.12 -3.99
N LEU A 22 11.29 -0.89 -3.48
CA LEU A 22 11.51 0.33 -4.29
C LEU A 22 13.00 0.70 -4.35
N ARG A 23 13.88 -0.29 -4.51
CA ARG A 23 15.30 0.00 -4.75
C ARG A 23 15.44 0.47 -6.20
N PRO A 24 15.84 1.72 -6.48
CA PRO A 24 16.05 2.16 -7.85
C PRO A 24 17.12 1.26 -8.48
N THR A 25 16.80 0.67 -9.63
CA THR A 25 17.78 0.04 -10.49
C THR A 25 18.67 1.16 -11.05
N ALA A 26 19.76 1.45 -10.33
CA ALA A 26 20.78 2.35 -10.82
C ALA A 26 21.30 1.81 -12.15
N GLN A 27 21.02 2.55 -13.23
CA GLN A 27 21.62 2.34 -14.54
C GLN A 27 23.13 2.58 -14.41
N THR A 28 23.91 1.50 -14.47
CA THR A 28 25.32 1.55 -14.84
C THR A 28 25.44 2.06 -16.28
N GLY A 29 25.99 3.25 -16.46
CA GLY A 29 26.27 3.81 -17.77
C GLY A 29 27.32 4.92 -17.71
N GLY A 30 28.55 4.58 -18.09
CA GLY A 30 29.46 5.46 -18.83
C GLY A 30 30.12 6.60 -18.07
N ALA A 31 31.34 6.35 -17.58
CA ALA A 31 32.32 7.39 -17.32
C ALA A 31 32.76 8.02 -18.65
N GLU A 32 32.64 9.34 -18.77
CA GLU A 32 33.56 10.15 -19.57
C GLU A 32 33.94 11.39 -18.76
N ALA A 33 35.23 11.47 -18.46
CA ALA A 33 35.90 12.59 -17.82
C ALA A 33 36.41 13.56 -18.90
N GLY A 34 36.38 14.87 -18.62
CA GLY A 34 37.33 15.77 -19.28
C GLY A 34 36.92 17.24 -19.38
N SER A 35 37.26 17.99 -18.33
CA SER A 35 37.76 19.38 -18.37
C SER A 35 36.84 20.53 -18.80
N SER A 36 36.65 21.51 -17.90
CA SER A 36 37.33 22.81 -18.04
C SER A 36 37.04 23.78 -16.86
N MET A 37 38.14 24.29 -16.29
CA MET A 37 38.40 25.63 -15.74
C MET A 37 37.54 26.27 -14.62
N ALA A 38 38.18 26.29 -13.43
CA ALA A 38 38.53 27.45 -12.58
C ALA A 38 37.49 28.54 -12.25
N ASN A 39 37.25 28.73 -10.94
CA ASN A 39 37.46 30.03 -10.28
C ASN A 39 37.63 29.87 -8.75
N PRO A 40 38.63 30.51 -8.10
CA PRO A 40 38.78 30.54 -6.65
C PRO A 40 38.17 31.83 -6.07
N GLY A 41 37.56 31.75 -4.89
CA GLY A 41 37.19 32.96 -4.18
C GLY A 41 36.36 32.79 -2.91
N ILE A 42 37.05 33.00 -1.78
CA ILE A 42 36.57 33.62 -0.53
C ILE A 42 35.95 32.69 0.52
N ALA A 43 36.69 32.59 1.63
CA ALA A 43 36.31 32.06 2.93
C ALA A 43 35.54 33.10 3.75
N GLU A 44 34.59 32.64 4.57
CA GLU A 44 34.55 32.84 6.04
C GLU A 44 33.11 32.70 6.59
N GLY A 45 33.02 32.00 7.73
CA GLY A 45 32.13 32.35 8.84
C GLY A 45 30.70 31.84 8.79
N GLY A 46 30.38 30.84 9.63
CA GLY A 46 29.00 30.51 9.95
C GLY A 46 28.86 29.20 10.71
N GLU A 47 29.17 29.20 12.00
CA GLU A 47 28.69 28.19 12.94
C GLU A 47 27.16 28.13 12.88
N GLY A 48 26.60 26.95 12.64
CA GLY A 48 25.16 26.79 12.51
C GLY A 48 24.72 25.34 12.47
N HIS A 49 24.38 24.82 13.65
CA HIS A 49 23.46 23.70 13.89
C HIS A 49 23.74 22.39 13.15
N GLU A 50 24.27 21.42 13.90
CA GLU A 50 24.12 20.00 13.63
C GLU A 50 22.62 19.62 13.71
N GLY A 51 21.89 19.93 12.65
CA GLY A 51 20.61 19.29 12.40
C GLY A 51 20.91 17.83 12.12
N HIS A 52 20.47 16.94 13.01
CA HIS A 52 20.26 15.53 12.71
C HIS A 52 19.26 15.44 11.55
N GLY A 53 19.78 15.57 10.32
CA GLY A 53 19.07 15.25 9.11
C GLY A 53 18.78 13.76 9.17
N HIS A 54 17.59 13.42 9.66
CA HIS A 54 16.92 12.24 9.16
C HIS A 54 16.86 12.42 7.65
N GLN A 55 17.82 11.82 6.97
CA GLN A 55 17.82 11.67 5.53
C GLN A 55 16.61 10.75 5.28
N GLU A 56 15.44 11.37 5.08
CA GLU A 56 14.30 10.66 4.50
C GLU A 56 14.87 9.98 3.25
N PRO A 57 14.71 8.66 3.09
CA PRO A 57 15.17 8.00 1.88
C PRO A 57 14.59 8.75 0.69
N ASP A 58 15.42 9.05 -0.30
CA ASP A 58 14.98 9.64 -1.56
C ASP A 58 14.05 8.63 -2.25
N LEU A 59 12.77 8.66 -1.86
CA LEU A 59 11.70 7.82 -2.39
C LEU A 59 11.33 8.38 -3.76
N GLY A 60 12.25 8.21 -4.71
CA GLY A 60 12.25 8.58 -6.13
C GLY A 60 11.06 9.40 -6.64
N THR A 61 11.35 10.55 -7.24
CA THR A 61 10.35 11.38 -7.93
C THR A 61 9.86 10.78 -9.25
N ALA A 62 10.55 9.76 -9.77
CA ALA A 62 10.19 9.09 -11.00
C ALA A 62 8.83 8.38 -10.87
N PRO A 63 7.97 8.45 -11.91
CA PRO A 63 6.75 7.68 -11.99
C PRO A 63 6.94 6.18 -11.73
N VAL A 64 5.98 5.57 -11.03
CA VAL A 64 5.82 4.11 -11.04
C VAL A 64 5.32 3.71 -12.42
N THR A 65 5.97 2.76 -13.07
CA THR A 65 5.54 2.19 -14.34
C THR A 65 4.38 1.20 -14.15
N ARG A 66 3.59 0.93 -15.19
CA ARG A 66 2.53 -0.09 -15.14
C ARG A 66 3.08 -1.48 -14.79
N ARG A 67 4.27 -1.82 -15.29
CA ARG A 67 4.97 -3.07 -14.94
C ARG A 67 5.29 -3.14 -13.45
N GLU A 68 5.87 -2.11 -12.86
CA GLU A 68 6.18 -2.08 -11.42
C GLU A 68 4.92 -2.11 -10.56
N LEU A 69 3.89 -1.34 -10.93
CA LEU A 69 2.60 -1.38 -10.25
C LEU A 69 2.04 -2.80 -10.28
N ARG A 70 2.03 -3.46 -11.45
CA ARG A 70 1.55 -4.83 -11.60
C ARG A 70 2.32 -5.80 -10.70
N GLU A 71 3.64 -5.73 -10.69
CA GLU A 71 4.48 -6.60 -9.85
C GLU A 71 4.22 -6.40 -8.37
N VAL A 72 4.09 -5.14 -7.92
CA VAL A 72 3.75 -4.82 -6.53
C VAL A 72 2.37 -5.38 -6.17
N MET A 73 1.36 -5.17 -7.01
CA MET A 73 0.00 -5.64 -6.71
C MET A 73 -0.11 -7.17 -6.70
N LEU A 74 0.60 -7.87 -7.60
CA LEU A 74 0.70 -9.33 -7.58
C LEU A 74 1.39 -9.85 -6.31
N ARG A 75 2.44 -9.16 -5.86
CA ARG A 75 3.14 -9.51 -4.61
C ARG A 75 2.23 -9.31 -3.41
N VAL A 76 1.59 -8.13 -3.29
CA VAL A 76 0.64 -7.82 -2.22
C VAL A 76 -0.48 -8.87 -2.16
N HIS A 77 -1.08 -9.20 -3.30
CA HIS A 77 -2.12 -10.22 -3.38
C HIS A 77 -1.64 -11.59 -2.88
N ARG A 78 -0.48 -12.05 -3.37
CA ARG A 78 0.12 -13.31 -2.94
C ARG A 78 0.42 -13.33 -1.44
N ASP A 79 0.98 -12.24 -0.93
CA ASP A 79 1.38 -12.14 0.47
C ASP A 79 0.16 -12.13 1.40
N ILE A 80 -0.92 -11.45 1.02
CA ILE A 80 -2.18 -11.46 1.76
C ILE A 80 -2.79 -12.88 1.75
N ARG A 81 -2.91 -13.50 0.58
CA ARG A 81 -3.47 -14.87 0.49
C ARG A 81 -2.65 -15.86 1.32
N ARG A 82 -1.33 -15.74 1.31
CA ARG A 82 -0.44 -16.56 2.13
C ARG A 82 -0.61 -16.27 3.62
N ALA A 83 -0.73 -15.01 4.02
CA ALA A 83 -0.87 -14.62 5.41
C ALA A 83 -2.18 -15.10 6.05
N PHE A 84 -3.24 -15.23 5.25
CA PHE A 84 -4.57 -15.67 5.70
C PHE A 84 -4.93 -17.08 5.24
N GLU A 85 -3.95 -17.87 4.77
CA GLU A 85 -4.13 -19.27 4.36
C GLU A 85 -5.30 -19.49 3.38
N LEU A 86 -5.53 -18.55 2.47
CA LEU A 86 -6.65 -18.59 1.54
C LEU A 86 -6.40 -19.62 0.42
N GLU A 87 -7.20 -20.69 0.41
CA GLU A 87 -7.14 -21.76 -0.60
C GLU A 87 -7.76 -21.32 -1.96
N GLY A 88 -7.32 -21.97 -3.04
CA GLY A 88 -7.79 -21.72 -4.42
C GLY A 88 -6.90 -20.82 -5.28
N GLU A 89 -7.10 -20.87 -6.60
CA GLU A 89 -6.57 -19.84 -7.50
C GLU A 89 -7.38 -18.57 -7.27
N GLY A 90 -6.73 -17.51 -6.79
CA GLY A 90 -7.38 -16.23 -6.58
C GLY A 90 -8.07 -15.75 -7.85
N GLY A 91 -9.15 -14.97 -7.69
CA GLY A 91 -9.84 -14.36 -8.81
C GLY A 91 -8.83 -13.65 -9.71
N GLY A 92 -8.90 -13.86 -11.03
CA GLY A 92 -7.92 -13.30 -11.96
C GLY A 92 -7.84 -11.78 -11.83
N LEU A 93 -6.79 -11.27 -11.18
CA LEU A 93 -6.59 -9.84 -11.02
C LEU A 93 -6.43 -9.21 -12.42
N SER A 94 -7.38 -8.36 -12.77
CA SER A 94 -7.35 -7.56 -13.99
C SER A 94 -6.46 -6.34 -13.76
N LEU A 95 -5.15 -6.60 -13.69
CA LEU A 95 -4.09 -5.61 -13.54
C LEU A 95 -3.76 -4.96 -14.88
N PRO A 96 -3.23 -3.72 -14.88
CA PRO A 96 -2.77 -3.06 -16.10
C PRO A 96 -1.78 -3.94 -16.87
N GLU A 97 -1.78 -3.77 -18.19
CA GLU A 97 -0.82 -4.43 -19.07
C GLU A 97 0.61 -4.00 -18.69
N ALA A 98 1.53 -4.96 -18.64
CA ALA A 98 2.90 -4.69 -18.24
C ALA A 98 3.60 -3.86 -19.31
N SER A 99 3.84 -2.59 -19.03
CA SER A 99 4.58 -1.67 -19.90
C SER A 99 5.47 -0.73 -19.08
N ASN A 100 6.37 -0.03 -19.78
CA ASN A 100 7.21 1.03 -19.22
C ASN A 100 6.50 2.38 -19.13
N GLU A 101 5.22 2.45 -19.50
CA GLU A 101 4.45 3.67 -19.38
C GLU A 101 4.14 3.98 -17.91
N PRO A 102 4.05 5.27 -17.54
CA PRO A 102 3.63 5.67 -16.21
C PRO A 102 2.26 5.09 -15.85
N ALA A 103 2.18 4.45 -14.69
CA ALA A 103 0.93 4.04 -14.09
C ALA A 103 0.18 5.25 -13.52
N THR A 104 -1.14 5.20 -13.60
CA THR A 104 -2.06 6.21 -13.07
C THR A 104 -2.57 5.82 -11.70
N ARG A 105 -3.08 6.82 -10.96
CA ARG A 105 -3.76 6.58 -9.69
C ARG A 105 -5.03 5.76 -9.87
N ALA A 106 -5.74 5.94 -10.99
CA ALA A 106 -6.92 5.16 -11.35
C ALA A 106 -6.61 3.66 -11.49
N GLU A 107 -5.52 3.30 -12.18
CA GLU A 107 -5.10 1.90 -12.33
C GLU A 107 -4.79 1.24 -10.98
N PHE A 108 -4.13 1.96 -10.07
CA PHE A 108 -3.89 1.47 -8.70
C PHE A 108 -5.21 1.25 -7.94
N VAL A 109 -6.15 2.21 -7.97
CA VAL A 109 -7.45 2.09 -7.28
C VAL A 109 -8.21 0.87 -7.81
N LEU A 110 -8.25 0.66 -9.12
CA LEU A 110 -8.90 -0.49 -9.72
C LEU A 110 -8.24 -1.80 -9.24
N ALA A 111 -6.90 -1.88 -9.29
CA ALA A 111 -6.17 -3.06 -8.83
C ALA A 111 -6.42 -3.35 -7.33
N LEU A 112 -6.35 -2.34 -6.47
CA LEU A 112 -6.58 -2.51 -5.04
C LEU A 112 -8.02 -2.90 -4.74
N SER A 113 -8.99 -2.28 -5.43
CA SER A 113 -10.40 -2.60 -5.23
C SER A 113 -10.73 -4.05 -5.59
N GLN A 114 -10.10 -4.61 -6.64
CA GLN A 114 -10.26 -6.01 -7.00
C GLN A 114 -9.71 -6.95 -5.92
N ILE A 115 -8.53 -6.65 -5.37
CA ILE A 115 -7.98 -7.42 -4.25
C ILE A 115 -8.94 -7.38 -3.06
N VAL A 116 -9.45 -6.20 -2.70
CA VAL A 116 -10.40 -6.06 -1.58
C VAL A 116 -11.69 -6.85 -1.83
N GLU A 117 -12.28 -6.72 -3.03
CA GLU A 117 -13.50 -7.45 -3.41
C GLU A 117 -13.29 -8.97 -3.38
N GLU A 118 -12.14 -9.46 -3.86
CA GLU A 118 -11.80 -10.89 -3.79
C GLU A 118 -11.65 -11.38 -2.34
N LEU A 119 -11.08 -10.55 -1.47
CA LEU A 119 -10.90 -10.91 -0.06
C LEU A 119 -12.19 -10.80 0.75
N ARG A 120 -13.16 -9.99 0.29
CA ARG A 120 -14.40 -9.67 0.99
C ARG A 120 -15.16 -10.89 1.54
N PRO A 121 -15.31 -12.02 0.83
CA PRO A 121 -15.98 -13.21 1.37
C PRO A 121 -15.31 -13.80 2.60
N ASN A 122 -14.03 -13.47 2.85
CA ASN A 122 -13.24 -13.98 3.97
C ASN A 122 -13.16 -12.97 5.13
N PHE A 123 -13.75 -11.78 4.99
CA PHE A 123 -13.79 -10.80 6.06
C PHE A 123 -14.75 -11.27 7.15
N ILE A 124 -14.28 -11.25 8.40
CA ILE A 124 -15.04 -11.72 9.57
C ILE A 124 -15.93 -10.58 10.12
N ARG A 125 -15.65 -9.33 9.73
CA ARG A 125 -16.38 -8.14 10.16
C ARG A 125 -16.68 -7.23 9.00
N ASP A 126 -17.93 -6.78 8.93
CA ASP A 126 -18.31 -5.60 8.15
C ASP A 126 -17.91 -4.35 8.93
N MET A 127 -17.09 -3.49 8.33
CA MET A 127 -16.83 -2.18 8.91
C MET A 127 -17.99 -1.22 8.58
N PRO A 128 -18.37 -0.34 9.52
CA PRO A 128 -19.39 0.65 9.23
C PRO A 128 -18.89 1.60 8.14
N ASN A 129 -19.68 1.73 7.08
CA ASN A 129 -19.38 2.64 5.98
C ASN A 129 -19.28 4.08 6.48
N LYS A 130 -18.17 4.74 6.16
CA LYS A 130 -17.93 6.16 6.44
C LYS A 130 -18.72 7.01 5.46
N ILE A 131 -19.29 8.11 5.95
CA ILE A 131 -19.91 9.13 5.08
C ILE A 131 -18.78 9.91 4.41
N VAL A 132 -18.63 9.74 3.10
CA VAL A 132 -17.63 10.45 2.29
C VAL A 132 -18.31 11.28 1.21
N ASN A 133 -17.81 12.48 0.98
CA ASN A 133 -18.29 13.33 -0.11
C ASN A 133 -17.65 12.88 -1.44
N THR A 134 -18.32 11.96 -2.13
CA THR A 134 -17.86 11.35 -3.39
C THR A 134 -17.86 12.32 -4.57
N ARG A 135 -18.51 13.49 -4.47
CA ARG A 135 -18.47 14.51 -5.52
C ARG A 135 -17.06 15.07 -5.72
N LYS A 136 -16.18 14.96 -4.72
CA LYS A 136 -14.79 15.43 -4.80
C LYS A 136 -13.86 14.55 -5.64
N PHE A 137 -14.27 13.34 -6.01
CA PHE A 137 -13.40 12.45 -6.78
C PHE A 137 -13.22 12.90 -8.23
N ALA A 138 -14.09 13.79 -8.76
CA ALA A 138 -13.96 14.39 -10.09
C ALA A 138 -13.57 13.40 -11.22
N VAL A 139 -14.18 12.20 -11.21
CA VAL A 139 -13.96 11.13 -12.20
C VAL A 139 -15.21 10.93 -13.04
N SER A 140 -15.03 10.90 -14.36
CA SER A 140 -16.10 10.57 -15.32
C SER A 140 -16.29 9.05 -15.48
N ASP A 141 -15.22 8.27 -15.38
CA ASP A 141 -15.28 6.81 -15.42
C ASP A 141 -16.03 6.25 -14.20
N GLY A 142 -17.16 5.58 -14.46
CA GLY A 142 -18.02 5.02 -13.43
C GLY A 142 -17.39 3.88 -12.63
N LYS A 143 -16.53 3.06 -13.25
CA LYS A 143 -15.83 1.95 -12.56
C LYS A 143 -14.80 2.50 -11.59
N VAL A 144 -13.97 3.45 -12.06
CA VAL A 144 -12.96 4.10 -11.20
C VAL A 144 -13.64 4.84 -10.05
N ARG A 145 -14.72 5.57 -10.33
CA ARG A 145 -15.48 6.28 -9.29
C ARG A 145 -16.07 5.33 -8.24
N SER A 146 -16.62 4.19 -8.68
CA SER A 146 -17.15 3.17 -7.79
C SER A 146 -16.05 2.59 -6.89
N ALA A 147 -14.91 2.20 -7.48
CA ALA A 147 -13.77 1.68 -6.76
C ALA A 147 -13.21 2.69 -5.72
N MET A 148 -13.06 3.96 -6.09
CA MET A 148 -12.65 5.01 -5.16
C MET A 148 -13.65 5.20 -4.02
N THR A 149 -14.95 5.17 -4.34
CA THR A 149 -16.02 5.31 -3.34
C THR A 149 -15.99 4.18 -2.34
N MET A 150 -15.90 2.93 -2.80
CA MET A 150 -15.81 1.74 -1.97
C MET A 150 -14.58 1.82 -1.05
N LEU A 151 -13.39 2.05 -1.60
CA LEU A 151 -12.14 2.12 -0.82
C LEU A 151 -12.15 3.24 0.23
N ALA A 152 -12.83 4.36 -0.04
CA ALA A 152 -12.96 5.47 0.91
C ALA A 152 -14.02 5.20 1.99
N GLN A 153 -15.18 4.66 1.61
CA GLN A 153 -16.30 4.38 2.53
C GLN A 153 -15.95 3.26 3.50
N GLU A 154 -15.37 2.18 2.99
CA GLU A 154 -14.94 1.04 3.80
C GLU A 154 -13.61 1.32 4.54
N GLY A 155 -12.98 2.46 4.26
CA GLY A 155 -11.86 2.98 5.04
C GLY A 155 -10.49 2.43 4.66
N PHE A 156 -10.38 1.57 3.65
CA PHE A 156 -9.11 1.06 3.10
C PHE A 156 -8.16 2.17 2.65
N LEU A 157 -8.70 3.28 2.15
CA LEU A 157 -7.94 4.50 1.88
C LEU A 157 -8.58 5.66 2.63
N HIS A 158 -7.75 6.54 3.16
CA HIS A 158 -8.24 7.74 3.82
C HIS A 158 -8.86 8.69 2.79
N TYR A 159 -9.96 9.37 3.14
CA TYR A 159 -10.64 10.28 2.23
C TYR A 159 -9.75 11.43 1.69
N TRP A 160 -8.73 11.82 2.45
CA TRP A 160 -7.70 12.81 2.06
C TRP A 160 -6.47 12.18 1.38
N SER A 161 -6.54 10.90 1.02
CA SER A 161 -5.44 10.24 0.33
C SER A 161 -5.16 10.93 -1.01
N PRO A 162 -3.89 11.20 -1.34
CA PRO A 162 -3.53 11.86 -2.61
C PRO A 162 -3.94 11.03 -3.83
N ILE A 163 -4.26 9.75 -3.65
CA ILE A 163 -4.82 8.84 -4.65
C ILE A 163 -6.15 9.35 -5.22
N PHE A 164 -6.97 10.01 -4.40
CA PHE A 164 -8.31 10.49 -4.80
C PHE A 164 -8.29 11.83 -5.53
N HIS A 165 -7.14 12.51 -5.57
CA HIS A 165 -7.00 13.80 -6.25
C HIS A 165 -6.36 13.59 -7.62
N GLY A 166 -7.10 13.84 -8.69
CA GLY A 166 -6.62 13.65 -10.08
C GLY A 166 -6.31 12.19 -10.41
N PRO A 167 -7.31 11.31 -10.55
CA PRO A 167 -7.10 9.88 -10.84
C PRO A 167 -6.27 9.59 -12.10
N ALA A 168 -6.35 10.47 -13.10
CA ALA A 168 -5.57 10.36 -14.34
C ALA A 168 -4.09 10.73 -14.15
N ASN A 169 -3.74 11.37 -13.03
CA ASN A 169 -2.36 11.72 -12.75
C ASN A 169 -1.55 10.46 -12.46
N THR A 170 -0.27 10.56 -12.76
CA THR A 170 0.72 9.54 -12.53
C THR A 170 0.87 9.18 -11.05
N MET A 171 1.12 7.90 -10.80
CA MET A 171 1.48 7.35 -9.50
C MET A 171 2.97 7.53 -9.25
N THR A 172 3.34 7.97 -8.04
CA THR A 172 4.74 8.00 -7.59
C THR A 172 4.99 6.92 -6.54
N PRO A 173 6.24 6.48 -6.36
CA PRO A 173 6.61 5.49 -5.34
C PRO A 173 6.14 5.88 -3.93
N ARG A 174 6.31 7.15 -3.55
CA ARG A 174 5.83 7.67 -2.26
C ARG A 174 4.31 7.53 -2.11
N MET A 175 3.54 7.89 -3.15
CA MET A 175 2.07 7.78 -3.11
C MET A 175 1.62 6.32 -3.00
N LEU A 176 2.26 5.42 -3.75
CA LEU A 176 2.00 3.99 -3.67
C LEU A 176 2.28 3.45 -2.26
N GLY A 177 3.45 3.77 -1.69
CA GLY A 177 3.82 3.35 -0.35
C GLY A 177 2.86 3.85 0.73
N VAL A 178 2.46 5.13 0.67
CA VAL A 178 1.46 5.71 1.58
C VAL A 178 0.11 5.01 1.45
N ALA A 179 -0.36 4.78 0.22
CA ALA A 179 -1.66 4.14 -0.01
C ALA A 179 -1.68 2.69 0.48
N LEU A 180 -0.63 1.92 0.22
CA LEU A 180 -0.50 0.54 0.72
C LEU A 180 -0.43 0.51 2.25
N SER A 181 0.27 1.47 2.87
CA SER A 181 0.36 1.59 4.33
C SER A 181 -0.98 1.96 4.98
N GLN A 182 -1.87 2.66 4.26
CA GLN A 182 -3.23 2.92 4.71
C GLN A 182 -4.12 1.68 4.59
N ALA A 183 -4.01 0.94 3.47
CA ALA A 183 -4.84 -0.23 3.20
C ALA A 183 -4.49 -1.43 4.08
N ALA A 184 -3.19 -1.70 4.30
CA ALA A 184 -2.70 -2.85 5.05
C ALA A 184 -3.35 -3.04 6.44
N PRO A 185 -3.40 -2.03 7.34
CA PRO A 185 -4.03 -2.21 8.65
C PRO A 185 -5.54 -2.47 8.55
N GLN A 186 -6.22 -1.92 7.53
CA GLN A 186 -7.65 -2.10 7.35
C GLN A 186 -7.98 -3.51 6.88
N ILE A 187 -7.22 -4.03 5.90
CA ILE A 187 -7.30 -5.43 5.49
C ILE A 187 -7.07 -6.34 6.71
N GLY A 188 -6.01 -6.07 7.49
CA GLY A 188 -5.75 -6.81 8.73
C GLY A 188 -6.90 -6.74 9.75
N ALA A 189 -7.56 -5.58 9.89
CA ALA A 189 -8.69 -5.40 10.80
C ALA A 189 -9.93 -6.24 10.40
N HIS A 190 -10.16 -6.43 9.11
CA HIS A 190 -11.25 -7.28 8.61
C HIS A 190 -11.03 -8.78 8.87
N PHE A 191 -9.77 -9.22 8.98
CA PHE A 191 -9.41 -10.61 9.25
C PHE A 191 -9.14 -10.94 10.73
N ARG A 192 -9.05 -9.94 11.63
CA ARG A 192 -8.80 -10.23 13.03
C ARG A 192 -10.03 -10.82 13.72
N GLU A 193 -9.88 -12.07 14.14
CA GLU A 193 -10.77 -12.76 15.04
C GLU A 193 -10.79 -12.14 16.44
N LYS A 194 -11.93 -12.39 17.06
CA LYS A 194 -12.48 -12.15 18.39
C LYS A 194 -11.60 -12.53 19.60
N ASP A 195 -10.28 -12.28 19.61
CA ASP A 195 -9.47 -12.58 20.81
C ASP A 195 -9.74 -11.62 22.00
N ASP A 196 -10.43 -10.51 21.77
CA ASP A 196 -10.79 -9.52 22.81
C ASP A 196 -12.19 -9.74 23.44
N SER A 197 -12.97 -10.75 23.02
CA SER A 197 -14.14 -11.13 23.84
C SER A 197 -13.66 -12.00 24.99
N GLY A 198 -13.18 -11.36 26.05
CA GLY A 198 -12.91 -11.98 27.36
C GLY A 198 -14.16 -12.53 28.04
N GLU A 199 -14.99 -13.28 27.33
CA GLU A 199 -16.01 -14.15 27.90
C GLU A 199 -15.38 -15.52 28.09
N GLY A 200 -14.74 -15.69 29.25
CA GLY A 200 -14.55 -17.02 29.80
C GLY A 200 -15.91 -17.70 29.83
N GLN A 201 -16.10 -18.70 28.96
CA GLN A 201 -17.11 -19.71 29.20
C GLN A 201 -16.78 -20.34 30.55
N ILE A 202 -17.47 -19.88 31.59
CA ILE A 202 -17.69 -20.67 32.79
C ILE A 202 -18.56 -21.84 32.33
N LEU A 203 -17.90 -22.88 31.81
CA LEU A 203 -18.44 -24.23 31.83
C LEU A 203 -18.48 -24.64 33.30
N GLN A 204 -19.51 -24.18 34.01
CA GLN A 204 -19.91 -24.80 35.26
C GLN A 204 -20.53 -26.13 34.86
N GLY A 205 -19.69 -27.15 34.89
CA GLY A 205 -20.08 -28.53 34.72
C GLY A 205 -21.20 -28.86 35.70
N MET A 206 -22.27 -29.40 35.14
CA MET A 206 -23.13 -30.34 35.81
C MET A 206 -22.28 -31.44 36.45
N GLY A 207 -22.46 -31.64 37.75
CA GLY A 207 -21.81 -32.69 38.51
C GLY A 207 -22.09 -32.56 40.00
N GLN A 208 -23.34 -32.79 40.41
CA GLN A 208 -23.80 -34.02 41.07
C GLN A 208 -25.32 -33.93 41.31
#